data_AF-A0A401Q4M9-F1
#
_entry.id   AF-A0A401Q4M9-F1
#
_cell.length_a   1.000
_cell.length_b   1.000
_cell.length_c   1.000
_cell.angle_alpha   90.00
_cell.angle_beta   90.00
_cell.angle_gamma   90.00
#
_symmetry.space_group_name_H-M   'P 1'
#
loop_
_entity.id
_entity.type
_entity.pdbx_description
1 polymer ?
#
loop_
_entity_poly.entity_id
_entity_poly.type
_entity_poly.pdbx_seq_one_letter_code
_entity_poly.pdbx_strand_id
1 'polypeptide(L)'
;GFVFLRLICPAILNPRMFSIILDPPSSTAARTLTLVAKSLQNLANLVEFGAKEPYMEGVNPFIKNNKHQMIMFLDELGNVPELPDTTEHFRTDLSRDLAALHEVCAAHSDELRTLSNERGVQQHVLKKLLAITELLQQKRNQYSASNR
;
A
#
# COMPACT_ATOMS: atom_id res chain seq x y z
N GLY A 1 4.43 2.03 -12.42
CA GLY A 1 3.40 2.67 -11.58
C GLY A 1 3.65 2.50 -10.09
N PHE A 2 3.61 1.28 -9.57
CA PHE A 2 3.70 1.00 -8.12
C PHE A 2 4.96 1.61 -7.45
N VAL A 3 6.15 1.24 -7.93
CA VAL A 3 7.42 1.55 -7.27
C VAL A 3 7.71 3.05 -7.15
N PHE A 4 7.56 3.84 -8.22
CA PHE A 4 7.80 5.28 -8.12
C PHE A 4 6.60 6.05 -7.54
N LEU A 5 5.40 5.89 -8.12
CA LEU A 5 4.24 6.70 -7.72
C LEU A 5 3.73 6.39 -6.32
N ARG A 6 3.81 5.12 -5.88
CA ARG A 6 3.22 4.68 -4.60
C ARG A 6 4.22 4.36 -3.51
N LEU A 7 5.52 4.26 -3.82
CA LEU A 7 6.55 3.94 -2.83
C LEU A 7 7.66 5.01 -2.78
N ILE A 8 8.50 5.12 -3.80
CA ILE A 8 9.69 5.98 -3.78
C ILE A 8 9.32 7.48 -3.73
N CYS A 9 8.46 7.97 -4.63
CA CYS A 9 8.08 9.40 -4.62
C CYS A 9 7.35 9.80 -3.32
N PRO A 10 6.40 9.01 -2.78
CA PRO A 10 5.85 9.25 -1.44
C PRO A 10 6.91 9.27 -0.33
N ALA A 11 7.90 8.38 -0.37
CA ALA A 11 8.98 8.35 0.60
C ALA A 11 9.90 9.58 0.52
N ILE A 12 10.13 10.12 -0.68
CA ILE A 12 10.89 11.38 -0.85
C ILE A 12 10.08 12.58 -0.36
N LEU A 13 8.77 12.61 -0.63
CA LEU A 13 7.89 13.72 -0.23
C LEU A 13 7.63 13.74 1.28
N ASN A 14 7.54 12.58 1.92
CA ASN A 14 7.31 12.45 3.35
C ASN A 14 8.27 11.43 3.99
N PRO A 15 9.57 11.77 4.09
CA PRO A 15 10.60 10.84 4.56
C PRO A 15 10.41 10.40 6.02
N ARG A 16 9.70 11.19 6.83
CA ARG A 16 9.37 10.83 8.21
C ARG A 16 8.39 9.66 8.31
N MET A 17 7.38 9.62 7.44
CA MET A 17 6.39 8.51 7.41
C MET A 17 7.02 7.17 7.00
N PHE A 18 8.14 7.23 6.29
CA PHE A 18 8.95 6.07 5.91
C PHE A 18 10.15 5.85 6.84
N SER A 19 10.20 6.57 7.97
CA SER A 19 11.26 6.49 8.99
C SER A 19 12.68 6.73 8.46
N ILE A 20 12.83 7.51 7.39
CA ILE A 20 14.13 7.89 6.80
C ILE A 20 14.79 8.99 7.63
N ILE A 21 13.98 9.92 8.15
CA ILE A 21 14.42 11.00 9.03
C ILE A 21 13.53 11.10 10.26
N LEU A 22 14.09 11.63 11.36
CA LEU A 22 13.38 11.82 12.62
C LEU A 22 12.59 13.15 12.64
N ASP A 23 13.27 14.22 12.24
CA ASP A 23 12.73 15.59 12.27
C ASP A 23 12.12 16.00 10.92
N PRO A 24 11.08 16.84 10.91
CA PRO A 24 10.52 17.35 9.66
C PRO A 24 11.55 18.21 8.90
N PRO A 25 11.57 18.12 7.55
CA PRO A 25 12.48 18.94 6.75
C PRO A 25 12.11 20.42 6.86
N SER A 26 13.11 21.31 6.79
CA SER A 26 12.87 22.74 6.68
C SER A 26 12.08 23.08 5.40
N SER A 27 11.47 24.26 5.33
CA SER A 27 10.69 24.69 4.17
C SER A 27 11.48 24.61 2.85
N THR A 28 12.75 25.01 2.89
CA THR A 28 13.68 24.90 1.76
C THR A 28 13.94 23.45 1.37
N ALA A 29 14.24 22.58 2.35
CA ALA A 29 14.49 21.17 2.09
C ALA A 29 13.23 20.46 1.54
N ALA A 30 12.05 20.74 2.10
CA ALA A 30 10.77 20.21 1.63
C ALA A 30 10.49 20.59 0.17
N ARG A 31 10.78 21.85 -0.20
CA ARG A 31 10.67 22.31 -1.60
C ARG A 31 11.62 21.53 -2.51
N THR A 32 12.88 21.36 -2.10
CA THR A 32 13.87 20.60 -2.89
C THR A 32 13.43 19.14 -3.07
N LEU A 33 12.99 18.47 -2.00
CA LEU A 33 12.46 17.11 -2.06
C LEU A 33 11.27 16.99 -3.02
N THR A 34 10.40 18.00 -3.04
CA THR A 34 9.28 18.06 -3.99
C THR A 34 9.76 18.12 -5.44
N LEU A 35 10.75 18.95 -5.75
CA LEU A 35 11.31 19.06 -7.11
C LEU A 35 12.01 17.76 -7.52
N VAL A 36 12.73 17.11 -6.60
CA VAL A 36 13.37 15.80 -6.83
C VAL A 36 12.32 14.72 -7.11
N ALA A 37 11.31 14.59 -6.25
CA ALA A 37 10.23 13.61 -6.40
C ALA A 37 9.50 13.81 -7.74
N LYS A 38 9.24 15.07 -8.12
CA LYS A 38 8.58 15.41 -9.39
C LYS A 38 9.41 15.05 -10.61
N SER A 39 10.71 15.32 -10.55
CA SER A 39 11.66 14.98 -11.62
C SER A 39 11.77 13.46 -11.81
N LEU A 40 11.88 12.71 -10.70
CA LEU A 40 11.88 11.25 -10.72
C LEU A 40 10.54 10.68 -11.19
N GLN A 41 9.42 11.29 -10.80
CA GLN A 41 8.09 10.87 -11.24
C GLN A 41 7.92 11.02 -12.76
N ASN A 42 8.37 12.14 -13.34
CA ASN A 42 8.32 12.34 -14.79
C ASN A 42 9.28 11.40 -15.53
N LEU A 43 10.49 11.18 -15.00
CA LEU A 43 11.41 10.17 -15.53
C LEU A 43 10.79 8.77 -15.51
N ALA A 44 10.19 8.35 -14.39
CA ALA A 44 9.51 7.06 -14.25
C ALA A 44 8.28 6.91 -15.17
N ASN A 45 7.64 8.04 -15.50
CA ASN A 45 6.54 8.09 -16.48
C ASN A 45 7.06 8.22 -17.93
N LEU A 46 8.38 8.34 -18.14
CA LEU A 46 9.04 8.52 -19.44
C LEU A 46 8.60 9.77 -20.21
N VAL A 47 8.06 10.77 -19.51
CA VAL A 47 7.56 12.04 -20.06
C VAL A 47 8.42 13.21 -19.63
N GLU A 48 8.46 14.24 -20.47
CA GLU A 48 9.15 15.50 -20.21
C GLU A 48 8.18 16.54 -19.62
N PHE A 49 8.73 17.56 -18.99
CA PHE A 49 7.98 18.76 -18.63
C PHE A 49 7.65 19.56 -19.89
N GLY A 50 6.39 19.93 -20.03
CA GLY A 50 5.92 20.81 -21.11
C GLY A 50 5.53 22.20 -20.61
N ALA A 51 4.90 22.99 -21.48
CA ALA A 51 4.56 24.40 -21.24
C ALA A 51 3.66 24.67 -20.01
N LYS A 52 3.03 23.65 -19.42
CA LYS A 52 2.30 23.77 -18.15
C LYS A 52 3.23 24.01 -16.95
N GLU A 53 4.50 23.61 -17.05
CA GLU A 53 5.48 23.62 -15.96
C GLU A 53 6.83 24.19 -16.42
N PRO A 54 6.88 25.45 -16.91
CA PRO A 54 8.05 26.01 -17.58
C PRO A 54 9.30 26.06 -16.68
N TYR A 55 9.11 26.22 -15.37
CA TYR A 55 10.20 26.24 -14.39
C TYR A 55 10.92 24.88 -14.24
N MET A 56 10.35 23.78 -14.76
CA MET A 56 10.95 22.45 -14.74
C MET A 56 11.57 22.04 -16.07
N GLU A 57 11.44 22.84 -17.13
CA GLU A 57 11.97 22.49 -18.47
C GLU A 57 13.49 22.26 -18.45
N GLY A 58 14.23 22.93 -17.56
CA GLY A 58 15.66 22.71 -17.35
C GLY A 58 16.03 21.28 -16.92
N VAL A 59 15.05 20.49 -16.46
CA VAL A 59 15.24 19.08 -16.05
C VAL A 59 15.03 18.12 -17.24
N ASN A 60 14.46 18.56 -18.36
CA ASN A 60 14.21 17.71 -19.52
C ASN A 60 15.47 17.01 -20.07
N PRO A 61 16.67 17.64 -20.12
CA PRO A 61 17.90 16.93 -20.48
C PRO A 61 18.21 15.75 -19.56
N PHE A 62 18.03 15.91 -18.24
CA PHE A 62 18.18 14.81 -17.28
C PHE A 62 17.21 13.68 -17.59
N ILE A 63 15.93 14.00 -17.84
CA ILE A 63 14.93 12.99 -18.16
C ILE A 63 15.34 12.23 -19.43
N LYS A 64 15.60 12.94 -20.53
CA LYS A 64 16.00 12.34 -21.83
C LYS A 64 17.19 11.40 -21.69
N ASN A 65 18.24 11.86 -21.01
CA ASN A 65 19.49 11.09 -20.88
C ASN A 65 19.33 9.84 -20.01
N ASN A 66 18.34 9.80 -19.12
CA ASN A 66 18.12 8.68 -18.20
C ASN A 66 16.92 7.80 -18.58
N LYS A 67 16.13 8.14 -19.61
CA LYS A 67 14.93 7.35 -20.00
C LYS A 67 15.27 5.87 -20.22
N HIS A 68 16.35 5.57 -20.94
CA HIS A 68 16.72 4.18 -21.22
C HIS A 68 17.11 3.41 -19.95
N GLN A 69 17.89 4.02 -19.06
CA GLN A 69 18.27 3.42 -17.77
C GLN A 69 17.04 3.15 -16.89
N MET A 70 16.06 4.07 -16.88
CA MET A 70 14.79 3.87 -16.17
C MET A 70 14.00 2.68 -16.71
N ILE A 71 13.96 2.51 -18.04
CA ILE A 71 13.27 1.35 -18.66
C ILE A 71 13.96 0.05 -18.23
N MET A 72 15.29 -0.01 -18.32
CA MET A 72 16.05 -1.21 -17.93
C MET A 72 15.89 -1.54 -16.45
N PHE A 73 15.93 -0.53 -15.58
CA PHE A 73 15.67 -0.70 -14.16
C PHE A 73 14.27 -1.30 -13.89
N LEU A 74 13.24 -0.78 -14.55
CA LEU A 74 11.86 -1.26 -14.35
C LEU A 74 11.65 -2.69 -14.88
N ASP A 75 12.34 -3.05 -15.97
CA ASP A 75 12.31 -4.40 -16.55
C ASP A 75 13.01 -5.41 -15.64
N GLU A 76 14.22 -5.08 -15.18
CA GLU A 76 14.99 -5.92 -14.25
C GLU A 76 14.27 -6.11 -12.92
N LEU A 77 13.64 -5.05 -12.39
CA LEU A 77 12.91 -5.11 -11.12
C LEU A 77 11.72 -6.07 -11.16
N GLY A 78 11.08 -6.23 -12.33
CA GLY A 78 9.98 -7.16 -12.54
C GLY A 78 10.44 -8.59 -12.85
N ASN A 79 11.72 -8.80 -13.15
CA ASN A 79 12.25 -10.07 -13.61
C ASN A 79 12.59 -11.00 -12.43
N VAL A 80 11.56 -11.47 -11.74
CA VAL A 80 11.66 -12.44 -10.64
C VAL A 80 11.01 -13.75 -11.11
N PRO A 81 11.79 -14.68 -11.70
CA PRO A 81 11.26 -15.87 -12.36
C PRO A 81 10.73 -16.93 -11.39
N GLU A 82 11.28 -16.97 -10.18
CA GLU A 82 10.88 -17.91 -9.12
C GLU A 82 10.45 -17.14 -7.88
N LEU A 83 9.38 -17.61 -7.23
CA LEU A 83 8.93 -17.03 -5.97
C LEU A 83 9.99 -17.37 -4.90
N PRO A 84 10.64 -16.37 -4.28
CA PRO A 84 11.62 -16.65 -3.24
C PRO A 84 10.92 -17.31 -2.04
N ASP A 85 11.60 -18.30 -1.44
CA ASP A 85 11.13 -18.90 -0.20
C ASP A 85 11.05 -17.82 0.87
N THR A 86 9.83 -17.53 1.34
CA THR A 86 9.61 -16.51 2.35
C THR A 86 10.06 -17.05 3.71
N THR A 87 11.30 -16.79 4.09
CA THR A 87 11.85 -17.16 5.41
C THR A 87 11.54 -16.13 6.51
N GLU A 88 11.02 -14.96 6.13
CA GLU A 88 10.73 -13.87 7.06
C GLU A 88 9.52 -14.20 7.94
N HIS A 89 9.80 -14.60 9.17
CA HIS A 89 8.79 -14.64 10.23
C HIS A 89 8.44 -13.21 10.63
N PHE A 90 7.43 -12.63 9.98
CA PHE A 90 6.86 -11.37 10.43
C PHE A 90 6.45 -11.50 11.90
N ARG A 91 7.06 -10.68 12.76
CA ARG A 91 6.70 -10.57 14.19
C ARG A 91 5.41 -9.76 14.36
N THR A 92 4.38 -10.08 13.59
CA THR A 92 3.05 -9.51 13.75
C THR A 92 2.29 -10.32 14.79
N ASP A 93 1.56 -9.63 15.68
CA ASP A 93 0.63 -10.28 16.59
C ASP A 93 -0.59 -10.73 15.78
N LEU A 94 -0.47 -11.92 15.17
CA LEU A 94 -1.50 -12.50 14.31
C LEU A 94 -2.87 -12.55 15.01
N SER A 95 -2.89 -12.77 16.33
CA SER A 95 -4.12 -12.79 17.11
C SER A 95 -4.83 -11.44 17.08
N ARG A 96 -4.07 -10.35 17.20
CA ARG A 96 -4.60 -8.98 17.12
C ARG A 96 -5.09 -8.66 15.71
N ASP A 97 -4.33 -9.02 14.69
CA ASP A 97 -4.73 -8.78 13.30
C ASP A 97 -6.01 -9.56 12.92
N LEU A 98 -6.11 -10.82 13.36
CA LEU A 98 -7.32 -11.63 13.20
C LEU A 98 -8.51 -11.07 13.99
N ALA A 99 -8.28 -10.51 15.18
CA ALA A 99 -9.32 -9.84 15.94
C ALA A 99 -9.82 -8.58 15.22
N ALA A 100 -8.93 -7.76 14.67
CA ALA A 100 -9.32 -6.60 13.87
C ALA A 100 -10.10 -7.01 12.62
N LEU A 101 -9.68 -8.08 11.94
CA LEU A 101 -10.42 -8.63 10.80
C LEU A 101 -11.82 -9.11 11.21
N HIS A 102 -11.95 -9.79 12.36
CA HIS A 102 -13.23 -10.20 12.90
C HIS A 102 -14.15 -9.01 13.18
N GLU A 103 -13.62 -7.93 13.76
CA GLU A 103 -14.39 -6.70 14.03
C GLU A 103 -14.93 -6.08 12.73
N VAL A 104 -14.12 -6.03 11.67
CA VAL A 104 -14.57 -5.56 10.35
C VAL A 104 -15.69 -6.45 9.80
N CYS A 105 -15.54 -7.78 9.89
CA CYS A 105 -16.58 -8.72 9.46
C CYS A 105 -17.87 -8.59 10.29
N ALA A 106 -17.76 -8.38 11.60
CA ALA A 106 -18.91 -8.22 12.48
C ALA A 106 -19.65 -6.91 12.18
N ALA A 107 -18.91 -5.81 11.97
CA ALA A 107 -19.46 -4.51 11.63
C ALA A 107 -20.23 -4.50 10.31
N HIS A 108 -19.83 -5.34 9.34
CA HIS A 108 -20.47 -5.44 8.01
C HIS A 108 -21.21 -6.77 7.82
N SER A 109 -21.67 -7.40 8.91
CA SER A 109 -22.29 -8.73 8.87
C SER A 109 -23.59 -8.77 8.05
N ASP A 110 -24.37 -7.69 8.02
CA ASP A 110 -25.60 -7.60 7.21
C ASP A 110 -25.31 -7.55 5.71
N GLU A 111 -24.29 -6.79 5.29
CA GLU A 111 -23.82 -6.76 3.90
C GLU A 111 -23.25 -8.11 3.47
N LEU A 112 -22.40 -8.70 4.31
CA LEU A 112 -21.86 -10.04 4.09
C LEU A 112 -22.98 -11.09 3.99
N ARG A 113 -24.05 -10.96 4.78
CA ARG A 113 -25.23 -11.84 4.70
C ARG A 113 -25.97 -11.68 3.39
N THR A 114 -26.15 -10.45 2.94
CA THR A 114 -26.77 -10.16 1.62
C THR A 114 -25.97 -10.81 0.50
N LEU A 115 -24.64 -10.60 0.47
CA LEU A 115 -23.74 -11.23 -0.50
C LEU A 115 -23.72 -12.76 -0.41
N SER A 116 -23.86 -13.32 0.79
CA SER A 116 -23.90 -14.78 0.99
C SER A 116 -25.18 -15.44 0.45
N ASN A 117 -26.23 -14.64 0.20
CA ASN A 117 -27.48 -15.11 -0.38
C ASN A 117 -27.45 -15.08 -1.92
N GLU A 118 -26.53 -14.34 -2.53
CA GLU A 118 -26.32 -14.34 -3.96
C GLU A 118 -25.76 -15.70 -4.43
N ARG A 119 -26.22 -16.17 -5.59
CA ARG A 119 -25.71 -17.40 -6.19
C ARG A 119 -24.39 -17.09 -6.87
N GLY A 120 -23.31 -17.71 -6.39
CA GLY A 120 -21.97 -17.55 -6.96
C GLY A 120 -20.95 -18.47 -6.31
N VAL A 121 -19.75 -18.51 -6.88
CA VAL A 121 -18.66 -19.38 -6.43
C VAL A 121 -18.24 -19.08 -4.98
N GLN A 122 -18.45 -17.85 -4.52
CA GLN A 122 -18.08 -17.40 -3.17
C GLN A 122 -19.14 -17.69 -2.10
N GLN A 123 -20.35 -18.13 -2.47
CA GLN A 123 -21.49 -18.27 -1.55
C GLN A 123 -21.16 -19.12 -0.32
N HIS A 124 -20.57 -20.29 -0.54
CA HIS A 124 -20.22 -21.22 0.53
C HIS A 124 -19.13 -20.66 1.47
N VAL A 125 -18.19 -19.88 0.93
CA VAL A 125 -17.13 -19.24 1.72
C VAL A 125 -17.72 -18.12 2.59
N LEU A 126 -18.60 -17.28 2.03
CA LEU A 126 -19.24 -16.19 2.78
C LEU A 126 -20.16 -16.72 3.88
N LYS A 127 -20.92 -17.80 3.63
CA LYS A 127 -21.73 -18.45 4.67
C LYS A 127 -20.87 -19.00 5.81
N LYS A 128 -19.72 -19.60 5.50
CA LYS A 128 -18.76 -20.05 6.52
C LYS A 128 -18.16 -18.87 7.30
N LEU A 129 -17.78 -17.80 6.62
CA LEU A 129 -17.25 -16.60 7.26
C LEU A 129 -18.25 -16.01 8.27
N LEU A 130 -19.51 -15.83 7.86
CA LEU A 130 -20.58 -15.35 8.75
C LEU A 130 -20.77 -16.24 9.98
N ALA A 131 -20.82 -17.56 9.78
CA ALA A 131 -20.97 -18.51 10.88
C ALA A 131 -19.80 -18.42 11.89
N ILE A 132 -18.56 -18.27 11.39
CA ILE A 132 -17.38 -18.08 12.24
C ILE A 132 -17.46 -16.73 12.97
N THR A 133 -17.82 -15.66 12.27
CA THR A 133 -17.97 -14.32 12.86
C THR A 133 -18.99 -14.31 14.00
N GLU A 134 -20.15 -14.94 13.81
CA GLU A 134 -21.19 -15.08 14.83
C GLU A 134 -20.73 -15.92 16.03
N LEU A 135 -20.08 -17.06 15.77
CA LEU A 135 -19.54 -17.94 16.82
C LEU A 135 -18.50 -17.21 17.69
N LEU A 136 -17.57 -16.50 17.06
CA LEU A 136 -16.55 -15.71 17.77
C LEU A 136 -17.18 -14.57 18.58
N GLN A 137 -18.21 -13.93 18.04
CA GLN A 137 -18.97 -12.88 18.72
C GLN A 137 -19.69 -13.43 19.96
N GLN A 138 -20.30 -14.60 19.86
CA GLN A 138 -20.94 -15.28 21.00
C GLN A 138 -19.93 -15.63 22.09
N LYS A 139 -18.79 -16.23 21.72
CA LYS A 139 -17.71 -16.53 22.68
C LYS A 139 -17.22 -15.28 23.39
N ARG A 140 -16.97 -14.18 22.66
CA ARG A 140 -16.56 -12.89 23.24
C ARG A 140 -17.55 -12.41 24.31
N ASN A 141 -18.84 -12.45 24.01
CA ASN A 141 -19.89 -12.02 24.93
C ASN A 141 -19.93 -12.93 26.17
N GLN A 142 -19.80 -14.25 26.00
CA GLN A 142 -19.75 -15.21 27.12
C GLN A 142 -18.55 -14.96 28.05
N TYR A 143 -17.36 -14.73 27.51
CA TYR A 143 -16.19 -14.37 28.31
C TYR A 143 -16.41 -13.05 29.07
N SER A 144 -16.96 -12.04 28.41
CA SER A 144 -17.24 -10.74 29.07
C SER A 144 -18.28 -10.83 30.20
N ALA A 145 -19.24 -11.75 30.08
CA ALA A 145 -20.27 -11.98 31.09
C ALA A 145 -19.78 -12.85 32.25
N SER A 146 -18.86 -13.78 32.00
CA SER A 146 -18.29 -14.68 33.02
C SER A 146 -17.18 -14.02 33.85
N ASN A 147 -16.64 -12.89 33.39
CA ASN A 147 -15.50 -12.19 34.00
C ASN A 147 -15.91 -10.81 34.59
N ARG A 148 -17.21 -10.60 34.80
CA ARG A 148 -17.81 -9.49 35.57
C ARG A 148 -18.33 -10.03 36.89
#